data_AF-A0A3D0W0L0-F1
#
_entry.id   AF-A0A3D0W0L0-F1
#
_cell.length_a   1.000
_cell.length_b   1.000
_cell.length_c   1.000
_cell.angle_alpha   90.00
_cell.angle_beta   90.00
_cell.angle_gamma   90.00
#
_symmetry.space_group_name_H-M   'P 1'
#
loop_
_entity.id
_entity.type
_entity.pdbx_description
1 polymer ?
#
loop_
_entity_poly.entity_id
_entity_poly.type
_entity_poly.pdbx_seq_one_letter_code
_entity_poly.pdbx_strand_id
1 'polypeptide(L)'
;MDTIFQEESARLSWTKEQYQQAAEDERLMLGALPRLYPNDPNLLNELLLHTHNRIVRLEQSRLKPYFARIDFTDGTSGQTDRCYIGKIGVSDQDGQIITVDWRAPVATLYYDSNLGKASYQAPEGQISGTLSLKRQYEIEKGELLSYHDVDSVSNDELLKPFLSAGADSRLKNIVASIQAEQNRIIREDLHKNLIVQGAAGSGKTTVALHRIAYLVYRWRDSIRPSQYMVIGPNLFFISYISAVLPDLDVDSVPQFTYETLAAQYLGENFTVQNAL
;
A
#
# COMPACT_ATOMS: atom_id res chain seq x y z
N MET A 1 4.47 -11.21 31.89
CA MET A 1 3.71 -10.57 30.79
C MET A 1 4.72 -9.88 29.92
N ASP A 2 4.62 -10.07 28.61
CA ASP A 2 5.60 -9.56 27.65
C ASP A 2 5.53 -8.03 27.58
N THR A 3 6.58 -7.35 28.07
CA THR A 3 6.65 -5.88 28.20
C THR A 3 6.53 -5.19 26.84
N ILE A 4 7.10 -5.80 25.81
CA ILE A 4 7.06 -5.28 24.43
C ILE A 4 5.62 -5.33 23.90
N PHE A 5 4.89 -6.41 24.14
CA PHE A 5 3.48 -6.51 23.72
C PHE A 5 2.63 -5.39 24.33
N GLN A 6 2.86 -5.05 25.60
CA GLN A 6 2.15 -3.95 26.27
C GLN A 6 2.50 -2.59 25.65
N GLU A 7 3.77 -2.33 25.35
CA GLU A 7 4.21 -1.12 24.67
C GLU A 7 3.60 -1.00 23.27
N GLU A 8 3.60 -2.08 22.48
CA GLU A 8 3.03 -2.09 21.13
C GLU A 8 1.50 -1.96 21.13
N SER A 9 0.83 -2.54 22.13
CA SER A 9 -0.62 -2.38 22.32
C SER A 9 -0.98 -0.95 22.74
N ALA A 10 -0.19 -0.33 23.61
CA ALA A 10 -0.34 1.09 23.96
C ALA A 10 -0.09 1.99 22.73
N ARG A 11 0.94 1.68 21.92
CA ARG A 11 1.22 2.40 20.67
C ARG A 11 0.07 2.28 19.67
N LEU A 12 -0.53 1.09 19.52
CA LEU A 12 -1.69 0.89 18.67
C LEU A 12 -2.87 1.74 19.15
N SER A 13 -3.12 1.77 20.46
CA SER A 13 -4.21 2.55 21.06
C SER A 13 -4.04 4.04 20.78
N TRP A 14 -2.84 4.58 21.01
CA TRP A 14 -2.49 5.96 20.67
C TRP A 14 -2.64 6.23 19.16
N THR A 15 -2.20 5.32 18.30
CA THR A 15 -2.31 5.47 16.84
C THR A 15 -3.77 5.55 16.39
N LYS A 16 -4.67 4.79 17.02
CA LYS A 16 -6.12 4.83 16.74
C LYS A 16 -6.72 6.19 17.09
N GLU A 17 -6.27 6.81 18.18
CA GLU A 17 -6.68 8.17 18.57
C GLU A 17 -6.19 9.20 17.54
N GLN A 18 -4.94 9.10 17.08
CA GLN A 18 -4.42 9.99 16.03
C GLN A 18 -5.19 9.85 14.71
N TYR A 19 -5.57 8.62 14.33
CA TYR A 19 -6.42 8.40 13.15
C TYR A 19 -7.82 9.01 13.31
N GLN A 20 -8.38 8.95 14.52
CA GLN A 20 -9.66 9.59 14.82
C GLN A 20 -9.54 11.11 14.73
N GLN A 21 -8.52 11.69 15.34
CA GLN A 21 -8.26 13.14 15.29
C GLN A 21 -8.07 13.60 13.84
N ALA A 22 -7.26 12.88 13.04
CA ALA A 22 -7.08 13.20 11.63
C ALA A 22 -8.39 13.14 10.84
N ALA A 23 -9.27 12.18 11.14
CA ALA A 23 -10.58 12.11 10.48
C ALA A 23 -11.50 13.27 10.90
N GLU A 24 -11.46 13.70 12.15
CA GLU A 24 -12.19 14.87 12.65
C GLU A 24 -11.70 16.17 12.00
N ASP A 25 -10.38 16.33 11.86
CA ASP A 25 -9.77 17.49 11.20
C ASP A 25 -10.17 17.55 9.70
N GLU A 26 -10.16 16.41 9.00
CA GLU A 26 -10.65 16.31 7.62
C GLU A 26 -12.15 16.62 7.49
N ARG A 27 -12.98 16.22 8.47
CA ARG A 27 -14.42 16.55 8.50
C ARG A 27 -14.65 18.05 8.70
N LEU A 28 -13.86 18.70 9.54
CA LEU A 28 -13.90 20.15 9.72
C LEU A 28 -13.52 20.86 8.41
N MET A 29 -12.46 20.40 7.74
CA MET A 29 -12.05 20.92 6.44
C MET A 29 -13.14 20.73 5.39
N LEU A 30 -13.75 19.54 5.31
CA LEU A 30 -14.84 19.23 4.39
C LEU A 30 -16.00 20.22 4.52
N GLY A 31 -16.39 20.57 5.74
CA GLY A 31 -17.43 21.56 6.02
C GLY A 31 -17.04 23.00 5.66
N ALA A 32 -15.75 23.32 5.65
CA ALA A 32 -15.22 24.62 5.28
C ALA A 32 -15.05 24.80 3.77
N LEU A 33 -14.85 23.72 3.00
CA LEU A 33 -14.54 23.77 1.56
C LEU A 33 -15.50 24.65 0.73
N PRO A 34 -16.85 24.58 0.87
CA PRO A 34 -17.75 25.42 0.09
C PRO A 34 -17.55 26.93 0.35
N ARG A 35 -17.09 27.31 1.54
CA ARG A 35 -16.80 28.70 1.90
C ARG A 35 -15.44 29.16 1.35
N LEU A 36 -14.47 28.25 1.27
CA LEU A 36 -13.12 28.55 0.78
C LEU A 36 -13.06 28.65 -0.75
N TYR A 37 -13.90 27.88 -1.46
CA TYR A 37 -13.91 27.81 -2.93
C TYR A 37 -15.30 28.12 -3.53
N PRO A 38 -15.86 29.32 -3.29
CA PRO A 38 -17.22 29.65 -3.73
C PRO A 38 -17.36 29.83 -5.25
N ASN A 39 -16.26 30.10 -5.95
CA ASN A 39 -16.27 30.54 -7.36
C ASN A 39 -15.77 29.48 -8.35
N ASP A 40 -15.42 28.27 -7.89
CA ASP A 40 -14.97 27.17 -8.76
C ASP A 40 -15.69 25.86 -8.40
N PRO A 41 -16.88 25.62 -8.98
CA PRO A 41 -17.68 24.43 -8.67
C PRO A 41 -17.01 23.11 -9.03
N ASN A 42 -16.16 23.09 -10.07
CA ASN A 42 -15.50 21.86 -10.51
C ASN A 42 -14.40 21.46 -9.52
N LEU A 43 -13.53 22.42 -9.16
CA LEU A 43 -12.52 22.20 -8.14
C LEU A 43 -13.15 21.85 -6.78
N LEU A 44 -14.23 22.54 -6.41
CA LEU A 44 -14.96 22.25 -5.18
C LEU A 44 -15.47 20.81 -5.14
N ASN A 45 -16.10 20.33 -6.21
CA ASN A 45 -16.60 18.96 -6.28
C ASN A 45 -15.47 17.93 -6.17
N GLU A 46 -14.34 18.18 -6.84
CA GLU A 46 -13.16 17.31 -6.76
C GLU A 46 -12.60 17.24 -5.33
N LEU A 47 -12.43 18.40 -4.68
CA LEU A 47 -11.95 18.49 -3.30
C LEU A 47 -12.92 17.83 -2.31
N LEU A 48 -14.23 18.06 -2.45
CA LEU A 48 -15.24 17.43 -1.61
C LEU A 48 -15.18 15.90 -1.71
N LEU A 49 -15.10 15.37 -2.93
CA LEU A 49 -15.00 13.92 -3.15
C LEU A 49 -13.69 13.36 -2.57
N HIS A 50 -12.56 14.03 -2.83
CA HIS A 50 -11.26 13.61 -2.33
C HIS A 50 -11.20 13.59 -0.79
N THR A 51 -11.65 14.66 -0.15
CA THR A 51 -11.70 14.78 1.32
C THR A 51 -12.67 13.76 1.92
N HIS A 52 -13.85 13.56 1.33
CA HIS A 52 -14.79 12.54 1.77
C HIS A 52 -14.15 11.13 1.72
N ASN A 53 -13.54 10.77 0.59
CA ASN A 53 -12.84 9.50 0.42
C ASN A 53 -11.67 9.35 1.41
N ARG A 54 -10.98 10.44 1.75
CA ARG A 54 -9.92 10.43 2.76
C ARG A 54 -10.46 10.14 4.18
N ILE A 55 -11.60 10.72 4.56
CA ILE A 55 -12.26 10.44 5.85
C ILE A 55 -12.65 8.96 5.94
N VAL A 56 -13.30 8.43 4.90
CA VAL A 56 -13.68 7.01 4.84
C VAL A 56 -12.46 6.10 4.99
N ARG A 57 -11.36 6.41 4.30
CA ARG A 57 -10.10 5.66 4.40
C ARG A 57 -9.48 5.69 5.80
N LEU A 58 -9.49 6.86 6.45
CA LEU A 58 -9.00 7.02 7.83
C LEU A 58 -9.82 6.15 8.79
N GLU A 59 -11.15 6.20 8.69
CA GLU A 59 -12.04 5.42 9.57
C GLU A 59 -11.89 3.91 9.37
N GLN A 60 -11.83 3.45 8.12
CA GLN A 60 -11.63 2.03 7.80
C GLN A 60 -10.26 1.54 8.25
N SER A 61 -9.21 2.33 8.01
CA SER A 61 -7.85 1.97 8.37
C SER A 61 -7.59 2.08 9.87
N ARG A 62 -8.40 2.82 10.63
CA ARG A 62 -8.26 2.96 12.09
C ARG A 62 -8.26 1.61 12.82
N LEU A 63 -9.01 0.62 12.34
CA LEU A 63 -9.04 -0.71 12.96
C LEU A 63 -7.81 -1.57 12.63
N LYS A 64 -7.03 -1.19 11.62
CA LYS A 64 -5.77 -1.85 11.25
C LYS A 64 -4.82 -0.79 10.65
N PRO A 65 -4.29 0.12 11.49
CA PRO A 65 -3.62 1.33 11.01
C PRO A 65 -2.28 1.03 10.33
N TYR A 66 -1.58 0.01 10.81
CA TYR A 66 -0.33 -0.49 10.25
C TYR A 66 -0.27 -2.01 10.33
N PHE A 67 0.59 -2.62 9.52
CA PHE A 67 0.85 -4.06 9.52
C PHE A 67 2.33 -4.39 9.75
N ALA A 68 3.22 -3.40 9.66
CA ALA A 68 4.64 -3.57 9.88
C ALA A 68 5.27 -2.36 10.55
N ARG A 69 6.46 -2.54 11.13
CA ARG A 69 7.34 -1.49 11.63
C ARG A 69 8.76 -1.76 11.15
N ILE A 70 9.47 -0.69 10.83
CA ILE A 70 10.91 -0.70 10.63
C ILE A 70 11.57 0.36 11.50
N ASP A 71 12.74 0.03 12.05
CA ASP A 71 13.59 1.03 12.72
C ASP A 71 14.82 1.25 11.83
N PHE A 72 14.90 2.45 11.25
CA PHE A 72 15.95 2.82 10.31
C PHE A 72 16.76 3.99 10.87
N THR A 73 18.07 3.82 10.93
CA THR A 73 19.00 4.88 11.35
C THR A 73 19.67 5.47 10.13
N ASP A 74 19.41 6.75 9.85
CA ASP A 74 20.06 7.46 8.75
C ASP A 74 21.57 7.58 9.03
N GLY A 75 22.40 7.20 8.06
CA GLY A 75 23.85 7.26 8.18
C GLY A 75 24.43 8.67 8.22
N THR A 76 23.67 9.68 7.80
CA THR A 76 24.08 11.09 7.75
C THR A 76 23.74 11.82 9.04
N SER A 77 22.48 11.73 9.48
CA SER A 77 22.01 12.41 10.69
C SER A 77 22.26 11.61 11.97
N GLY A 78 22.39 10.28 11.87
CA GLY A 78 22.44 9.37 13.01
C GLY A 78 21.10 9.22 13.73
N GLN A 79 20.02 9.83 13.23
CA GLN A 79 18.69 9.73 13.80
C GLN A 79 18.08 8.38 13.46
N THR A 80 17.49 7.71 14.47
CA THR A 80 16.71 6.49 14.27
C THR A 80 15.24 6.83 14.17
N ASP A 81 14.65 6.58 13.00
CA ASP A 81 13.23 6.75 12.76
C ASP A 81 12.49 5.42 12.90
N ARG A 82 11.40 5.43 13.68
CA ARG A 82 10.49 4.30 13.84
C ARG A 82 9.33 4.47 12.88
N CYS A 83 9.38 3.77 11.75
CA CYS A 83 8.36 3.88 10.72
C CYS A 83 7.35 2.74 10.84
N TYR A 84 6.10 3.07 11.19
CA TYR A 84 4.97 2.14 11.16
C TYR A 84 4.34 2.16 9.76
N ILE A 85 4.36 1.04 9.05
CA ILE A 85 3.92 0.95 7.65
C ILE A 85 2.47 0.46 7.59
N GLY A 86 1.62 1.23 6.93
CA GLY A 86 0.19 0.99 6.79
C GLY A 86 -0.34 1.23 5.39
N LYS A 87 -1.66 1.05 5.23
CA LYS A 87 -2.35 1.31 3.96
C LYS A 87 -2.34 2.78 3.56
N ILE A 88 -2.36 3.67 4.56
CA ILE A 88 -2.39 5.12 4.38
C ILE A 88 -1.33 5.75 5.28
N GLY A 89 -0.75 6.84 4.80
CA GLY A 89 0.12 7.70 5.61
C GLY A 89 -0.69 8.70 6.42
N VAL A 90 -0.38 8.82 7.71
CA VAL A 90 -0.99 9.79 8.63
C VAL A 90 0.13 10.53 9.36
N SER A 91 -0.03 11.84 9.46
CA SER A 91 0.80 12.73 10.27
C SER A 91 -0.09 13.46 11.27
N ASP A 92 0.46 13.85 12.42
CA ASP A 92 -0.22 14.75 13.34
C ASP A 92 -0.11 16.22 12.90
N GLN A 93 -0.67 17.12 13.72
CA GLN A 93 -0.71 18.56 13.47
C GLN A 93 0.67 19.22 13.48
N ASP A 94 1.64 18.62 14.16
CA ASP A 94 3.04 19.08 14.21
C ASP A 94 3.88 18.51 13.06
N GLY A 95 3.26 17.72 12.17
CA GLY A 95 3.91 17.09 11.02
C GLY A 95 4.66 15.81 11.35
N GLN A 96 4.56 15.29 12.58
CA GLN A 96 5.18 14.03 12.94
C GLN A 96 4.46 12.88 12.26
N ILE A 97 5.23 11.98 11.65
CA ILE A 97 4.69 10.84 10.94
C ILE A 97 4.20 9.79 11.95
N ILE A 98 2.90 9.52 11.92
CA ILE A 98 2.24 8.50 12.74
C ILE A 98 2.37 7.14 12.05
N THR A 99 2.02 7.11 10.77
CA THR A 99 2.11 5.94 9.89
C THR A 99 2.59 6.36 8.50
N VAL A 100 3.33 5.45 7.88
CA VAL A 100 3.89 5.58 6.53
C VAL A 100 3.05 4.75 5.57
N ASP A 101 2.65 5.35 4.46
CA ASP A 101 1.99 4.63 3.37
C ASP A 101 2.95 3.56 2.79
N TRP A 102 2.48 2.34 2.58
CA TRP A 102 3.27 1.25 2.01
C TRP A 102 3.90 1.59 0.65
N ARG A 103 3.32 2.54 -0.09
CA ARG A 103 3.82 3.03 -1.39
C ARG A 103 4.99 4.01 -1.24
N ALA A 104 5.22 4.55 -0.05
CA ALA A 104 6.31 5.49 0.20
C ALA A 104 7.69 4.87 -0.10
N PRO A 105 8.69 5.69 -0.47
CA PRO A 105 10.02 5.17 -0.77
C PRO A 105 10.71 4.45 0.39
N VAL A 106 10.57 4.97 1.62
CA VAL A 106 11.16 4.36 2.82
C VAL A 106 10.58 2.96 3.12
N ALA A 107 9.31 2.71 2.76
CA ALA A 107 8.67 1.41 2.94
C ALA A 107 9.32 0.30 2.08
N THR A 108 10.10 0.66 1.05
CA THR A 108 10.90 -0.32 0.26
C THR A 108 11.85 -1.12 1.16
N LEU A 109 12.38 -0.50 2.22
CA LEU A 109 13.29 -1.16 3.15
C LEU A 109 12.67 -2.41 3.80
N TYR A 110 11.36 -2.39 4.05
CA TYR A 110 10.66 -3.54 4.62
C TYR A 110 10.61 -4.73 3.65
N TYR A 111 10.48 -4.50 2.35
CA TYR A 111 10.33 -5.56 1.36
C TYR A 111 11.66 -6.03 0.77
N ASP A 112 12.58 -5.10 0.50
CA ASP A 112 13.77 -5.37 -0.31
C ASP A 112 15.06 -5.46 0.50
N SER A 113 15.04 -5.06 1.78
CA SER A 113 16.23 -5.03 2.64
C SER A 113 16.17 -6.05 3.76
N ASN A 114 17.33 -6.66 4.01
CA ASN A 114 17.60 -7.40 5.23
C ASN A 114 18.06 -6.42 6.34
N LEU A 115 18.09 -6.89 7.58
CA LEU A 115 18.68 -6.14 8.68
C LEU A 115 20.16 -5.84 8.41
N GLY A 116 20.64 -4.70 8.94
CA GLY A 116 21.97 -4.18 8.70
C GLY A 116 21.98 -3.02 7.72
N LYS A 117 23.03 -2.92 6.89
CA LYS A 117 23.17 -1.81 5.94
C LYS A 117 22.08 -1.86 4.88
N ALA A 118 21.34 -0.77 4.75
CA ALA A 118 20.26 -0.65 3.78
C ALA A 118 20.21 0.77 3.20
N SER A 119 19.59 0.91 2.04
CA SER A 119 19.40 2.22 1.40
C SER A 119 18.10 2.24 0.61
N TYR A 120 17.49 3.40 0.47
CA TYR A 120 16.31 3.61 -0.36
C TYR A 120 16.42 4.92 -1.15
N GLN A 121 15.68 5.00 -2.26
CA GLN A 121 15.67 6.18 -3.12
C GLN A 121 14.55 7.14 -2.71
N ALA A 122 14.87 8.22 -2.00
CA ALA A 122 13.93 9.30 -1.72
C ALA A 122 13.85 10.29 -2.90
N PRO A 123 12.81 11.17 -2.95
CA PRO A 123 12.74 12.23 -3.95
C PRO A 123 13.97 13.15 -3.97
N GLU A 124 14.58 13.36 -2.80
CA GLU A 124 15.77 14.21 -2.62
C GLU A 124 17.10 13.50 -2.97
N GLY A 125 17.08 12.17 -3.12
CA GLY A 125 18.29 11.38 -3.40
C GLY A 125 18.29 10.02 -2.70
N GLN A 126 19.40 9.29 -2.85
CA GLN A 126 19.58 8.02 -2.17
C GLN A 126 19.94 8.26 -0.69
N ILE A 127 19.14 7.68 0.21
CA ILE A 127 19.39 7.71 1.66
C ILE A 127 19.95 6.36 2.07
N SER A 128 21.10 6.36 2.73
CA SER A 128 21.80 5.17 3.20
C SER A 128 21.88 5.15 4.72
N GLY A 129 21.74 3.97 5.32
CA GLY A 129 21.68 3.85 6.76
C GLY A 129 21.68 2.40 7.23
N THR A 130 21.21 2.19 8.46
CA THR A 130 21.15 0.87 9.09
C THR A 130 19.72 0.55 9.49
N LEU A 131 19.18 -0.56 8.98
CA LEU A 131 17.90 -1.13 9.36
C LEU A 131 18.12 -2.09 10.54
N SER A 132 17.68 -1.70 11.74
CA SER A 132 17.93 -2.46 12.98
C SER A 132 16.77 -3.36 13.39
N LEU A 133 15.55 -3.06 12.93
CA LEU A 133 14.36 -3.85 13.26
C LEU A 133 13.44 -3.94 12.05
N LYS A 134 12.85 -5.13 11.86
CA LYS A 134 11.67 -5.35 11.01
C LYS A 134 10.68 -6.13 11.85
N ARG A 135 9.49 -5.59 12.04
CA ARG A 135 8.42 -6.22 12.82
C ARG A 135 7.15 -6.30 11.99
N GLN A 136 6.48 -7.43 12.05
CA GLN A 136 5.15 -7.64 11.48
C GLN A 136 4.13 -7.71 12.61
N TYR A 137 2.95 -7.13 12.39
CA TYR A 137 1.85 -7.13 13.36
C TYR A 137 0.64 -7.85 12.79
N GLU A 138 -0.01 -8.63 13.65
CA GLU A 138 -1.35 -9.14 13.43
C GLU A 138 -2.32 -8.29 14.27
N ILE A 139 -3.09 -7.45 13.57
CA ILE A 139 -4.08 -6.56 14.18
C ILE A 139 -5.44 -6.90 13.58
N GLU A 140 -6.41 -7.11 14.45
CA GLU A 140 -7.80 -7.37 14.08
C GLU A 140 -8.73 -6.49 14.92
N LYS A 141 -9.67 -5.81 14.25
CA LYS A 141 -10.69 -4.96 14.90
C LYS A 141 -10.11 -3.94 15.91
N GLY A 142 -8.90 -3.47 15.65
CA GLY A 142 -8.21 -2.48 16.47
C GLY A 142 -7.55 -3.04 17.73
N GLU A 143 -7.37 -4.36 17.81
CA GLU A 143 -6.64 -5.05 18.87
C GLU A 143 -5.39 -5.74 18.29
N LEU A 144 -4.28 -5.65 19.03
CA LEU A 144 -3.05 -6.36 18.69
C LEU A 144 -3.22 -7.83 19.11
N LEU A 145 -3.18 -8.75 18.15
CA LEU A 145 -3.25 -10.18 18.40
C LEU A 145 -1.86 -10.77 18.62
N SER A 146 -0.91 -10.45 17.74
CA SER A 146 0.46 -10.95 17.76
C SER A 146 1.42 -9.98 17.07
N TYR A 147 2.71 -10.12 17.35
CA TYR A 147 3.78 -9.45 16.59
C TYR A 147 4.96 -10.41 16.41
N HIS A 148 5.68 -10.24 15.31
CA HIS A 148 6.79 -11.11 14.91
C HIS A 148 7.94 -10.27 14.38
N ASP A 149 9.13 -10.43 14.95
CA ASP A 149 10.33 -9.82 14.41
C ASP A 149 10.84 -10.65 13.24
N VAL A 150 10.98 -9.99 12.09
CA VAL A 150 11.49 -10.59 10.86
C VAL A 150 13.02 -10.56 10.94
N ASP A 151 13.55 -11.38 11.83
CA ASP A 151 14.96 -11.75 11.81
C ASP A 151 15.16 -12.81 10.73
N SER A 152 16.25 -12.66 9.97
CA SER A 152 16.67 -13.65 8.98
C SER A 152 16.86 -15.07 9.56
N VAL A 153 16.84 -15.24 10.89
CA VAL A 153 16.80 -16.54 11.59
C VAL A 153 16.25 -16.33 13.02
N SER A 154 14.97 -16.60 13.31
CA SER A 154 14.51 -17.24 14.57
C SER A 154 12.99 -17.25 14.76
N ASN A 155 12.46 -18.42 15.12
CA ASN A 155 11.20 -18.72 15.83
C ASN A 155 9.90 -18.04 15.41
N ASP A 156 9.17 -18.70 14.50
CA ASP A 156 7.77 -18.41 14.25
C ASP A 156 6.86 -19.45 14.91
N GLU A 157 6.08 -19.03 15.90
CA GLU A 157 5.04 -19.85 16.52
C GLU A 157 3.81 -20.03 15.62
N LEU A 158 3.62 -19.11 14.67
CA LEU A 158 2.55 -19.13 13.65
C LEU A 158 2.69 -20.27 12.63
N LEU A 159 3.89 -20.81 12.45
CA LEU A 159 4.15 -21.87 11.47
C LEU A 159 4.06 -23.27 12.07
N LYS A 160 3.93 -23.43 13.40
CA LYS A 160 3.87 -24.75 14.08
C LYS A 160 2.87 -25.74 13.47
N PRO A 161 1.65 -25.35 13.03
CA PRO A 161 0.71 -26.30 12.42
C PRO A 161 1.18 -26.86 11.06
N PHE A 162 2.06 -26.13 10.35
CA PHE A 162 2.61 -26.51 9.05
C PHE A 162 4.03 -27.11 9.16
N LEU A 163 4.63 -27.12 10.36
CA LEU A 163 6.03 -27.45 10.64
C LEU A 163 6.30 -28.92 11.04
N SER A 164 5.35 -29.84 10.85
CA SER A 164 5.57 -31.26 11.16
C SER A 164 6.56 -31.99 10.22
N ALA A 165 7.19 -31.31 9.26
CA ALA A 165 8.23 -31.89 8.40
C ALA A 165 9.30 -30.90 7.90
N GLY A 166 10.32 -30.61 8.72
CA GLY A 166 11.73 -30.45 8.28
C GLY A 166 12.15 -29.37 7.26
N ALA A 167 11.35 -28.35 6.93
CA ALA A 167 11.64 -27.40 5.83
C ALA A 167 11.84 -25.91 6.26
N ASP A 168 12.34 -25.69 7.48
CA ASP A 168 12.12 -24.46 8.26
C ASP A 168 12.82 -23.17 7.76
N SER A 169 14.06 -23.25 7.25
CA SER A 169 14.80 -22.05 6.78
C SER A 169 14.64 -21.77 5.29
N ARG A 170 14.43 -22.82 4.49
CA ARG A 170 14.36 -22.71 3.02
C ARG A 170 13.04 -22.10 2.56
N LEU A 171 11.92 -22.51 3.15
CA LEU A 171 10.59 -21.98 2.79
C LEU A 171 10.46 -20.50 3.13
N LYS A 172 10.98 -20.05 4.28
CA LYS A 172 10.95 -18.62 4.67
C LYS A 172 11.75 -17.76 3.71
N ASN A 173 12.95 -18.21 3.34
CA ASN A 173 13.77 -17.54 2.33
C ASN A 173 13.07 -17.50 0.96
N ILE A 174 12.34 -18.55 0.58
CA ILE A 174 11.55 -18.56 -0.65
C ILE A 174 10.44 -17.50 -0.59
N VAL A 175 9.64 -17.47 0.49
CA VAL A 175 8.54 -16.48 0.62
C VAL A 175 9.06 -15.05 0.64
N ALA A 176 10.12 -14.77 1.42
CA ALA A 176 10.75 -13.45 1.44
C ALA A 176 11.33 -13.06 0.07
N SER A 177 11.94 -14.01 -0.66
CA SER A 177 12.45 -13.76 -2.01
C SER A 177 11.33 -13.49 -3.02
N ILE A 178 10.20 -14.19 -2.91
CA ILE A 178 9.00 -13.96 -3.73
C ILE A 178 8.44 -12.56 -3.45
N GLN A 179 8.36 -12.14 -2.18
CA GLN A 179 7.88 -10.81 -1.80
C GLN A 179 8.80 -9.70 -2.36
N ALA A 180 10.12 -9.86 -2.26
CA ALA A 180 11.08 -8.92 -2.82
C ALA A 180 11.00 -8.88 -4.36
N GLU A 181 10.85 -10.03 -5.04
CA GLU A 181 10.67 -10.09 -6.49
C GLU A 181 9.37 -9.38 -6.93
N GLN A 182 8.26 -9.66 -6.24
CA GLN A 182 6.98 -9.01 -6.50
C GLN A 182 7.07 -7.49 -6.25
N ASN A 183 7.72 -7.06 -5.17
CA ASN A 183 7.90 -5.63 -4.88
C ASN A 183 8.78 -4.95 -5.94
N ARG A 184 9.82 -5.61 -6.45
CA ARG A 184 10.62 -5.11 -7.58
C ARG A 184 9.76 -4.90 -8.82
N ILE A 185 8.90 -5.86 -9.17
CA ILE A 185 7.96 -5.74 -10.29
C ILE A 185 6.97 -4.58 -10.06
N ILE A 186 6.45 -4.43 -8.84
CA ILE A 186 5.54 -3.34 -8.46
C ILE A 186 6.22 -1.98 -8.63
N ARG A 187 7.49 -1.86 -8.22
CA ARG A 187 8.22 -0.58 -8.16
C ARG A 187 9.05 -0.23 -9.41
N GLU A 188 9.09 -1.12 -10.40
CA GLU A 188 9.82 -0.88 -11.66
C GLU A 188 9.32 0.40 -12.36
N ASP A 189 10.21 1.09 -13.07
CA ASP A 189 9.91 2.38 -13.72
C ASP A 189 8.70 2.31 -14.67
N LEU A 190 7.92 3.39 -14.75
CA LEU A 190 6.80 3.52 -15.68
C LEU A 190 7.25 3.53 -17.14
N HIS A 191 8.45 4.05 -17.43
CA HIS A 191 8.96 4.20 -18.80
C HIS A 191 9.52 2.90 -19.39
N LYS A 192 9.50 1.80 -18.65
CA LYS A 192 9.95 0.49 -19.13
C LYS A 192 8.77 -0.41 -19.43
N ASN A 193 8.77 -0.98 -20.64
CA ASN A 193 7.87 -2.07 -20.99
C ASN A 193 8.23 -3.30 -20.14
N LEU A 194 7.26 -3.85 -19.41
CA LEU A 194 7.47 -4.95 -18.49
C LEU A 194 6.53 -6.12 -18.84
N ILE A 195 7.11 -7.30 -19.01
CA ILE A 195 6.37 -8.55 -19.21
C ILE A 195 6.52 -9.38 -17.93
N VAL A 196 5.39 -9.70 -17.29
CA VAL A 196 5.36 -10.50 -16.07
C VAL A 196 4.92 -11.92 -16.40
N GLN A 197 5.86 -12.86 -16.36
CA GLN A 197 5.60 -14.29 -16.61
C GLN A 197 5.71 -15.07 -15.30
N GLY A 198 4.77 -16.01 -15.08
CA GLY A 198 4.78 -16.85 -13.88
C GLY A 198 3.71 -17.93 -13.93
N ALA A 199 3.88 -18.98 -13.12
CA ALA A 199 2.96 -20.12 -13.05
C ALA A 199 1.54 -19.70 -12.60
N ALA A 200 0.54 -20.56 -12.84
CA ALA A 200 -0.79 -20.36 -12.29
C ALA A 200 -0.72 -20.22 -10.76
N GLY A 201 -1.48 -19.28 -10.19
CA GLY A 201 -1.47 -19.02 -8.75
C GLY A 201 -0.31 -18.17 -8.22
N SER A 202 0.66 -17.75 -9.06
CA SER A 202 1.82 -16.96 -8.62
C SER A 202 1.54 -15.49 -8.25
N GLY A 203 0.27 -15.08 -8.16
CA GLY A 203 -0.11 -13.71 -7.78
C GLY A 203 0.04 -12.64 -8.86
N LYS A 204 0.20 -12.98 -10.15
CA LYS A 204 0.42 -12.00 -11.24
C LYS A 204 -0.60 -10.87 -11.28
N THR A 205 -1.89 -11.20 -11.18
CA THR A 205 -2.96 -10.19 -11.18
C THR A 205 -2.81 -9.26 -9.98
N THR A 206 -2.61 -9.82 -8.79
CA THR A 206 -2.37 -9.04 -7.56
C THR A 206 -1.17 -8.09 -7.72
N VAL A 207 -0.05 -8.59 -8.26
CA VAL A 207 1.16 -7.78 -8.53
C VAL A 207 0.86 -6.65 -9.52
N ALA A 208 0.10 -6.92 -10.59
CA ALA A 208 -0.28 -5.90 -11.57
C ALA A 208 -1.16 -4.80 -10.95
N LEU A 209 -2.13 -5.16 -10.11
CA LEU A 209 -3.00 -4.19 -9.43
C LEU A 209 -2.23 -3.35 -8.41
N HIS A 210 -1.34 -3.98 -7.62
CA HIS A 210 -0.47 -3.25 -6.71
C HIS A 210 0.53 -2.35 -7.46
N ARG A 211 1.01 -2.77 -8.63
CA ARG A 211 1.83 -1.93 -9.52
C ARG A 211 1.09 -0.68 -9.95
N ILE A 212 -0.16 -0.79 -10.39
CA ILE A 212 -0.97 0.38 -10.76
C ILE A 212 -1.14 1.30 -9.55
N ALA A 213 -1.49 0.75 -8.39
CA ALA A 213 -1.63 1.52 -7.15
C ALA A 213 -0.36 2.29 -6.78
N TYR A 214 0.79 1.65 -6.92
CA TYR A 214 2.09 2.27 -6.70
C TYR A 214 2.39 3.37 -7.73
N LEU A 215 2.15 3.13 -9.01
CA LEU A 215 2.42 4.10 -10.08
C LEU A 215 1.53 5.34 -9.95
N VAL A 216 0.23 5.15 -9.70
CA VAL A 216 -0.70 6.26 -9.45
C VAL A 216 -0.24 7.10 -8.26
N TYR A 217 0.17 6.46 -7.16
CA TYR A 217 0.71 7.18 -6.00
C TYR A 217 2.00 7.93 -6.31
N ARG A 218 2.97 7.25 -6.95
CA ARG A 218 4.30 7.81 -7.24
C ARG A 218 4.24 8.98 -8.20
N TRP A 219 3.34 8.94 -9.18
CA TRP A 219 3.22 9.94 -10.24
C TRP A 219 2.00 10.85 -10.08
N ARG A 220 1.36 10.88 -8.91
CA ARG A 220 0.13 11.65 -8.63
C ARG A 220 0.20 13.13 -8.99
N ASP A 221 1.39 13.73 -8.92
CA ASP A 221 1.62 15.15 -9.22
C ASP A 221 1.79 15.43 -10.73
N SER A 222 1.88 14.38 -11.56
CA SER A 222 2.22 14.49 -12.99
C SER A 222 1.28 13.72 -13.92
N ILE A 223 0.65 12.64 -13.45
CA ILE A 223 -0.23 11.77 -14.22
C ILE A 223 -1.51 11.56 -13.43
N ARG A 224 -2.64 11.95 -14.00
CA ARG A 224 -3.95 11.75 -13.38
C ARG A 224 -4.34 10.26 -13.43
N PRO A 225 -5.08 9.75 -12.44
CA PRO A 225 -5.59 8.37 -12.45
C PRO A 225 -6.34 8.00 -13.74
N SER A 226 -7.07 8.95 -14.34
CA SER A 226 -7.81 8.76 -15.60
C SER A 226 -6.93 8.54 -16.83
N GLN A 227 -5.62 8.76 -16.73
CA GLN A 227 -4.64 8.48 -17.78
C GLN A 227 -4.06 7.06 -17.70
N TYR A 228 -4.36 6.33 -16.63
CA TYR A 228 -4.09 4.89 -16.54
C TYR A 228 -5.23 4.11 -17.17
N MET A 229 -4.99 2.85 -17.52
CA MET A 229 -6.04 1.98 -18.05
C MET A 229 -5.72 0.53 -17.77
N VAL A 230 -6.73 -0.24 -17.38
CA VAL A 230 -6.64 -1.70 -17.25
C VAL A 230 -7.47 -2.36 -18.34
N ILE A 231 -6.83 -3.22 -19.14
CA ILE A 231 -7.52 -4.03 -20.14
C ILE A 231 -7.56 -5.48 -19.64
N GLY A 232 -8.78 -6.00 -19.50
CA GLY A 232 -9.04 -7.37 -19.08
C GLY A 232 -9.59 -8.26 -20.21
N PRO A 233 -9.55 -9.59 -20.04
CA PRO A 233 -10.02 -10.53 -21.05
C PRO A 233 -11.55 -10.67 -21.11
N ASN A 234 -12.28 -10.31 -20.05
CA ASN A 234 -13.74 -10.41 -20.00
C ASN A 234 -14.32 -9.57 -18.85
N LEU A 235 -15.64 -9.36 -18.87
CA LEU A 235 -16.35 -8.56 -17.88
C LEU A 235 -16.26 -9.12 -16.46
N PHE A 236 -16.21 -10.44 -16.28
CA PHE A 236 -16.06 -11.03 -14.94
C PHE A 236 -14.74 -10.63 -14.29
N PHE A 237 -13.65 -10.64 -15.06
CA PHE A 237 -12.35 -10.17 -14.61
C PHE A 237 -12.35 -8.68 -14.29
N ILE A 238 -13.02 -7.85 -15.09
CA ILE A 238 -13.18 -6.42 -14.83
C ILE A 238 -13.97 -6.18 -13.54
N SER A 239 -15.07 -6.91 -13.32
CA SER A 239 -15.84 -6.80 -12.08
C SER A 239 -15.03 -7.18 -10.84
N TYR A 240 -14.18 -8.21 -10.95
CA TYR A 240 -13.26 -8.56 -9.87
C TYR A 240 -12.27 -7.44 -9.58
N ILE A 241 -11.66 -6.85 -10.62
CA ILE A 241 -10.72 -5.72 -10.46
C ILE A 241 -11.41 -4.52 -9.82
N SER A 242 -12.61 -4.17 -10.30
CA SER A 242 -13.43 -3.08 -9.76
C SER A 242 -13.72 -3.23 -8.26
N ALA A 243 -13.77 -4.46 -7.74
CA ALA A 243 -13.92 -4.70 -6.30
C ALA A 243 -12.60 -4.53 -5.52
N VAL A 244 -11.43 -4.71 -6.16
CA VAL A 244 -10.11 -4.68 -5.51
C VAL A 244 -9.43 -3.32 -5.59
N LEU A 245 -9.60 -2.56 -6.68
CA LEU A 245 -8.98 -1.23 -6.83
C LEU A 245 -9.36 -0.22 -5.75
N PRO A 246 -10.60 -0.20 -5.21
CA PRO A 246 -10.95 0.68 -4.08
C PRO A 246 -10.08 0.42 -2.84
N ASP A 247 -9.78 -0.85 -2.54
CA ASP A 247 -8.91 -1.23 -1.42
C ASP A 247 -7.45 -0.78 -1.62
N LEU A 248 -7.08 -0.48 -2.87
CA LEU A 248 -5.77 -0.01 -3.29
C LEU A 248 -5.74 1.49 -3.59
N ASP A 249 -6.82 2.22 -3.32
CA ASP A 249 -6.90 3.67 -3.43
C ASP A 249 -6.70 4.20 -4.86
N VAL A 250 -7.23 3.44 -5.85
CA VAL A 250 -7.15 3.75 -7.29
C VAL A 250 -8.46 3.44 -8.04
N ASP A 251 -9.59 3.73 -7.40
CA ASP A 251 -10.96 3.55 -7.92
C ASP A 251 -11.23 4.31 -9.22
N SER A 252 -10.49 5.40 -9.46
CA SER A 252 -10.64 6.27 -10.63
C SER A 252 -9.91 5.80 -11.89
N VAL A 253 -9.25 4.62 -11.86
CA VAL A 253 -8.58 4.05 -13.03
C VAL A 253 -9.60 3.39 -13.97
N PRO A 254 -9.71 3.82 -15.24
CA PRO A 254 -10.55 3.20 -16.27
C PRO A 254 -10.24 1.71 -16.48
N GLN A 255 -11.30 0.91 -16.64
CA GLN A 255 -11.23 -0.52 -16.82
C GLN A 255 -12.07 -0.93 -18.03
N PHE A 256 -11.48 -1.68 -18.95
CA PHE A 256 -12.13 -2.10 -20.18
C PHE A 256 -11.84 -3.57 -20.49
N THR A 257 -12.75 -4.23 -21.17
CA THR A 257 -12.38 -5.37 -22.02
C THR A 257 -11.86 -4.85 -23.37
N TYR A 258 -11.17 -5.69 -24.12
CA TYR A 258 -10.73 -5.28 -25.46
C TYR A 258 -11.92 -4.89 -26.36
N GLU A 259 -13.03 -5.62 -26.27
CA GLU A 259 -14.24 -5.37 -27.06
C GLU A 259 -14.88 -4.02 -26.70
N THR A 260 -15.02 -3.74 -25.40
CA THR A 260 -15.60 -2.46 -24.94
C THR A 260 -14.71 -1.27 -25.30
N LEU A 261 -13.39 -1.42 -25.21
CA LEU A 261 -12.44 -0.41 -25.65
C LEU A 261 -12.57 -0.14 -27.15
N ALA A 262 -12.56 -1.20 -27.98
CA ALA A 262 -12.67 -1.05 -29.42
C ALA A 262 -14.02 -0.45 -29.84
N ALA A 263 -15.13 -0.81 -29.19
CA ALA A 263 -16.45 -0.26 -29.51
C ALA A 263 -16.51 1.24 -29.24
N GLN A 264 -15.91 1.69 -28.13
CA GLN A 264 -15.81 3.10 -27.77
C GLN A 264 -15.00 3.90 -28.81
N TYR A 265 -13.91 3.34 -29.33
CA TYR A 265 -13.08 4.02 -30.33
C TYR A 265 -13.71 4.04 -31.74
N LEU A 266 -14.43 2.98 -32.11
CA LEU A 266 -15.07 2.88 -33.43
C LEU A 266 -16.39 3.66 -33.49
N GLY A 267 -17.04 3.92 -32.35
CA GLY A 267 -18.37 4.52 -32.31
C GLY A 267 -19.47 3.58 -32.81
N GLU A 268 -19.18 2.28 -32.87
CA GLU A 268 -20.08 1.24 -33.39
C GLU A 268 -20.23 0.09 -32.40
N ASN A 269 -21.44 -0.46 -32.31
CA ASN A 269 -21.68 -1.70 -31.60
C ASN A 269 -21.38 -2.87 -32.54
N PHE A 270 -20.36 -3.67 -32.22
CA PHE A 270 -20.06 -4.90 -32.95
C PHE A 270 -20.32 -6.13 -32.08
N THR A 271 -20.84 -7.18 -32.72
CA THR A 271 -21.00 -8.48 -32.10
C THR A 271 -19.79 -9.33 -32.44
N VAL A 272 -18.97 -9.66 -31.45
CA VAL A 272 -17.87 -10.61 -31.65
C VAL A 272 -18.46 -12.00 -31.86
N GLN A 273 -18.37 -12.51 -33.08
CA GLN A 273 -18.65 -13.92 -33.34
C GLN A 273 -17.44 -14.72 -32.86
N ASN A 274 -17.59 -15.40 -31.72
CA ASN A 274 -16.61 -16.39 -31.30
C ASN A 274 -16.63 -17.53 -32.31
N ALA A 275 -15.58 -17.62 -33.14
CA ALA A 275 -15.30 -18.81 -33.92
C ALA A 275 -14.78 -19.90 -32.96
N LEU A 276 -15.71 -20.67 -32.40
CA LEU A 276 -15.46 -22.01 -31.89
C LEU A 276 -16.21 -23.00 -32.77
#